data_AF-A0A3D2FVW9-F1
#
_entry.id   AF-A0A3D2FVW9-F1
#
_cell.length_a   1.000
_cell.length_b   1.000
_cell.length_c   1.000
_cell.angle_alpha   90.00
_cell.angle_beta   90.00
_cell.angle_gamma   90.00
#
_symmetry.space_group_name_H-M   'P 1'
#
loop_
_entity.id
_entity.type
_entity.pdbx_description
1 polymer ?
#
loop_
_entity_poly.entity_id
_entity_poly.type
_entity_poly.pdbx_seq_one_letter_code
_entity_poly.pdbx_strand_id
1 'polypeptide(L)'
;FSGNVIGTAFRQDAVREAALGAYMGLIKQIDDQMGLLFAHLRESGQLDNTVIVITSDHGDYLGDHWLGEKDLFHDASVRVPMIIYDPSPDADATRGTVSDALVESIDLLPTFVEIAGGTPRDEWLEGRSLMPLLRGETPAEWRQYAVSEYDYSITPMAARLDVAPKDARLFMVTDDRWKFMHAEGGFPPMLFDLQNDPMELRDLGRDPAYGDAVADCYDKLFEWARRCAQRTSISDQDIVQRRGKTRRKGIVLGIADDESAAANAEILYRYQGKARQKFT
;
A
#
# COMPACT_ATOMS: atom_id res chain seq x y z
N PHE A 1 15.28 -17.00 10.03
CA PHE A 1 15.83 -16.42 8.79
C PHE A 1 17.37 -16.37 8.75
N SER A 2 18.08 -15.80 9.73
CA SER A 2 19.55 -15.57 9.65
C SER A 2 20.47 -16.80 9.64
N GLY A 3 19.99 -17.98 10.06
CA GLY A 3 20.76 -19.24 10.07
C GLY A 3 20.61 -20.09 8.80
N ASN A 4 20.24 -19.49 7.66
CA ASN A 4 20.28 -20.17 6.36
C ASN A 4 21.67 -20.03 5.71
N VAL A 5 21.91 -20.77 4.62
CA VAL A 5 23.21 -20.81 3.96
C VAL A 5 23.63 -19.41 3.47
N ILE A 6 22.66 -18.64 2.94
CA ILE A 6 22.87 -17.29 2.43
C ILE A 6 23.29 -16.34 3.55
N GLY A 7 22.47 -16.20 4.59
CA GLY A 7 22.75 -15.36 5.75
C GLY A 7 24.05 -15.74 6.44
N THR A 8 24.42 -17.04 6.46
CA THR A 8 25.72 -17.50 6.98
C THR A 8 26.89 -17.06 6.09
N ALA A 9 26.74 -17.10 4.76
CA ALA A 9 27.77 -16.64 3.84
C ALA A 9 28.00 -15.13 3.99
N PHE A 10 26.95 -14.33 4.03
CA PHE A 10 27.03 -12.87 4.15
C PHE A 10 27.53 -12.37 5.53
N ARG A 11 27.72 -13.25 6.53
CA ARG A 11 28.45 -12.88 7.77
C ARG A 11 29.95 -12.79 7.57
N GLN A 12 30.48 -13.37 6.49
CA GLN A 12 31.91 -13.39 6.22
C GLN A 12 32.32 -12.12 5.47
N ASP A 13 33.30 -11.40 6.02
CA ASP A 13 33.77 -10.12 5.45
C ASP A 13 34.18 -10.27 3.98
N ALA A 14 34.95 -11.32 3.65
CA ALA A 14 35.39 -11.59 2.28
C ALA A 14 34.24 -11.78 1.29
N VAL A 15 33.10 -12.36 1.73
CA VAL A 15 31.91 -12.51 0.89
C VAL A 15 31.26 -11.15 0.66
N ARG A 16 31.10 -10.35 1.72
CA ARG A 16 30.51 -9.00 1.60
C ARG A 16 31.37 -8.09 0.75
N GLU A 17 32.68 -8.07 0.95
CA GLU A 17 33.61 -7.24 0.17
C GLU A 17 33.53 -7.57 -1.33
N ALA A 18 33.52 -8.86 -1.68
CA ALA A 18 33.40 -9.28 -3.07
C ALA A 18 32.03 -8.94 -3.68
N ALA A 19 30.94 -9.20 -2.94
CA ALA A 19 29.58 -8.96 -3.41
C ALA A 19 29.28 -7.46 -3.54
N LEU A 20 29.64 -6.66 -2.53
CA LEU A 20 29.42 -5.20 -2.52
C LEU A 20 30.15 -4.51 -3.66
N GLY A 21 31.40 -4.91 -3.93
CA GLY A 21 32.17 -4.35 -5.05
C GLY A 21 31.47 -4.55 -6.39
N ALA A 22 30.95 -5.76 -6.65
CA ALA A 22 30.19 -6.05 -7.85
C ALA A 22 28.82 -5.33 -7.88
N TYR A 23 28.11 -5.32 -6.75
CA TYR A 23 26.80 -4.68 -6.60
C TYR A 23 26.88 -3.17 -6.90
N MET A 24 27.85 -2.47 -6.31
CA MET A 24 28.12 -1.05 -6.59
C MET A 24 28.53 -0.82 -8.05
N GLY A 25 29.31 -1.74 -8.63
CA GLY A 25 29.66 -1.69 -10.05
C GLY A 25 28.44 -1.77 -10.98
N LEU A 26 27.45 -2.62 -10.65
CA LEU A 26 26.20 -2.75 -11.39
C LEU A 26 25.33 -1.49 -11.26
N ILE A 27 25.23 -0.92 -10.05
CA ILE A 27 24.54 0.36 -9.85
C ILE A 27 25.19 1.45 -10.71
N LYS A 28 26.53 1.52 -10.72
CA LYS A 28 27.23 2.52 -11.54
C LYS A 28 27.00 2.31 -13.03
N GLN A 29 26.96 1.06 -13.49
CA GLN A 29 26.61 0.74 -14.87
C GLN A 29 25.20 1.21 -15.23
N ILE A 30 24.21 0.99 -14.35
CA ILE A 30 22.83 1.47 -14.54
C ILE A 30 22.80 3.00 -14.64
N ASP A 31 23.49 3.70 -13.73
CA ASP A 31 23.63 5.16 -13.75
C ASP A 31 24.20 5.68 -15.07
N ASP A 32 25.27 5.05 -15.59
CA ASP A 32 25.83 5.40 -16.91
C ASP A 32 24.81 5.18 -18.05
N GLN A 33 24.06 4.07 -18.02
CA GLN A 33 23.01 3.79 -19.01
C GLN A 33 21.84 4.80 -18.93
N MET A 34 21.47 5.23 -17.72
CA MET A 34 20.48 6.29 -17.52
C MET A 34 20.97 7.61 -18.11
N GLY A 35 22.26 7.94 -17.95
CA GLY A 35 22.88 9.10 -18.60
C GLY A 35 22.70 9.08 -20.13
N LEU A 36 22.94 7.94 -20.77
CA LEU A 36 22.73 7.76 -22.21
C LEU A 36 21.25 7.89 -22.61
N LEU A 37 20.34 7.28 -21.84
CA LEU A 37 18.91 7.37 -22.10
C LEU A 37 18.42 8.83 -22.00
N PHE A 38 18.81 9.55 -20.95
CA PHE A 38 18.41 10.95 -20.76
C PHE A 38 19.03 11.87 -21.80
N ALA A 39 20.27 11.63 -22.24
CA ALA A 39 20.87 12.35 -23.35
C ALA A 39 20.04 12.16 -24.63
N HIS A 40 19.66 10.92 -24.94
CA HIS A 40 18.83 10.61 -26.10
C HIS A 40 17.44 11.30 -26.03
N LEU A 41 16.78 11.29 -24.87
CA LEU A 41 15.50 11.99 -24.68
C LEU A 41 15.63 13.51 -24.90
N ARG A 42 16.76 14.12 -24.49
CA ARG A 42 17.04 15.55 -24.77
C ARG A 42 17.28 15.80 -26.25
N GLU A 43 18.15 15.03 -26.88
CA GLU A 43 18.54 15.19 -28.29
C GLU A 43 17.36 14.98 -29.25
N SER A 44 16.45 14.08 -28.90
CA SER A 44 15.23 13.81 -29.66
C SER A 44 14.07 14.78 -29.36
N GLY A 45 14.25 15.70 -28.40
CA GLY A 45 13.21 16.65 -27.98
C GLY A 45 12.03 16.01 -27.23
N GLN A 46 12.22 14.80 -26.69
CA GLN A 46 11.16 14.06 -25.98
C GLN A 46 11.15 14.33 -24.47
N LEU A 47 12.23 14.84 -23.90
CA LEU A 47 12.35 15.05 -22.45
C LEU A 47 11.21 15.91 -21.88
N ASP A 48 10.87 17.00 -22.57
CA ASP A 48 9.83 17.94 -22.12
C ASP A 48 8.40 17.38 -22.22
N ASN A 49 8.23 16.18 -22.79
CA ASN A 49 6.94 15.49 -22.94
C ASN A 49 6.98 14.08 -22.32
N THR A 50 7.93 13.82 -21.42
CA THR A 50 8.12 12.50 -20.79
C THR A 50 8.20 12.63 -19.28
N VAL A 51 7.23 12.06 -18.56
CA VAL A 51 7.39 11.80 -17.13
C VAL A 51 8.36 10.63 -16.94
N ILE A 52 9.31 10.77 -16.03
CA ILE A 52 10.31 9.74 -15.73
C ILE A 52 10.14 9.31 -14.28
N VAL A 53 9.99 8.00 -14.04
CA VAL A 53 9.98 7.41 -12.71
C VAL A 53 11.13 6.41 -12.59
N ILE A 54 11.92 6.54 -11.53
CA ILE A 54 13.00 5.62 -11.18
C ILE A 54 12.67 5.03 -9.81
N THR A 55 12.59 3.71 -9.73
CA THR A 55 12.28 2.99 -8.49
C THR A 55 12.96 1.62 -8.45
N SER A 56 12.89 0.96 -7.31
CA SER A 56 13.17 -0.48 -7.16
C SER A 56 11.89 -1.24 -6.79
N ASP A 57 11.88 -2.56 -6.97
CA ASP A 57 10.84 -3.45 -6.47
C ASP A 57 11.07 -3.82 -4.99
N HIS A 58 12.34 -3.93 -4.58
CA HIS A 58 12.81 -4.09 -3.21
C HIS A 58 14.32 -3.73 -3.13
N GLY A 59 14.90 -3.81 -1.92
CA GLY A 59 16.34 -3.69 -1.67
C GLY A 59 17.03 -5.04 -1.44
N ASP A 60 18.18 -5.04 -0.77
CA ASP A 60 18.95 -6.23 -0.42
C ASP A 60 19.66 -6.01 0.92
N TYR A 61 19.64 -7.02 1.78
CA TYR A 61 20.30 -6.98 3.09
C TYR A 61 21.83 -6.94 2.96
N LEU A 62 22.43 -7.63 1.98
CA LEU A 62 23.89 -7.68 1.78
C LEU A 62 24.75 -7.94 3.06
N GLY A 63 24.17 -8.60 4.06
CA GLY A 63 24.78 -8.87 5.37
C GLY A 63 24.16 -8.12 6.54
N ASP A 64 23.43 -7.03 6.29
CA ASP A 64 22.70 -6.28 7.31
C ASP A 64 21.69 -7.20 8.01
N HIS A 65 21.49 -6.97 9.31
CA HIS A 65 20.67 -7.80 10.19
C HIS A 65 21.05 -9.30 10.19
N TRP A 66 22.28 -9.64 9.79
CA TRP A 66 22.78 -11.01 9.63
C TRP A 66 22.03 -11.81 8.55
N LEU A 67 21.46 -11.11 7.58
CA LEU A 67 20.68 -11.67 6.48
C LEU A 67 21.41 -11.42 5.15
N GLY A 68 21.07 -12.21 4.16
CA GLY A 68 21.26 -11.84 2.75
C GLY A 68 19.91 -11.95 2.05
N GLU A 69 19.88 -11.64 0.76
CA GLU A 69 18.62 -11.48 0.00
C GLU A 69 17.74 -10.39 0.64
N LYS A 70 16.42 -10.60 0.72
CA LYS A 70 15.43 -9.52 0.92
C LYS A 70 14.20 -9.94 1.72
N ASP A 71 14.17 -11.15 2.24
CA ASP A 71 12.95 -11.83 2.71
C ASP A 71 12.45 -11.41 4.12
N LEU A 72 12.58 -10.13 4.50
CA LEU A 72 12.04 -9.52 5.73
C LEU A 72 11.87 -7.99 5.57
N PHE A 73 11.27 -7.31 6.56
CA PHE A 73 10.76 -5.94 6.41
C PHE A 73 11.63 -4.78 6.93
N HIS A 74 12.92 -4.97 7.21
CA HIS A 74 13.79 -3.83 7.54
C HIS A 74 13.96 -2.91 6.31
N ASP A 75 14.29 -1.63 6.55
CA ASP A 75 14.39 -0.59 5.51
C ASP A 75 15.32 -1.01 4.37
N ALA A 76 16.40 -1.75 4.66
CA ALA A 76 17.32 -2.30 3.67
C ALA A 76 16.63 -3.13 2.56
N SER A 77 15.44 -3.67 2.82
CA SER A 77 14.64 -4.42 1.84
C SER A 77 13.39 -3.67 1.37
N VAL A 78 12.58 -3.14 2.30
CA VAL A 78 11.24 -2.63 1.93
C VAL A 78 11.21 -1.16 1.54
N ARG A 79 12.21 -0.37 1.97
CA ARG A 79 12.27 1.06 1.65
C ARG A 79 13.05 1.25 0.36
N VAL A 80 12.32 1.40 -0.74
CA VAL A 80 12.90 1.55 -2.08
C VAL A 80 13.15 3.02 -2.44
N PRO A 81 14.16 3.33 -3.29
CA PRO A 81 14.26 4.65 -3.88
C PRO A 81 13.03 4.92 -4.76
N MET A 82 12.51 6.14 -4.74
CA MET A 82 11.48 6.59 -5.67
C MET A 82 11.76 8.03 -6.09
N ILE A 83 12.10 8.22 -7.35
CA ILE A 83 12.37 9.54 -7.95
C ILE A 83 11.40 9.72 -9.11
N ILE A 84 10.63 10.80 -9.08
CA ILE A 84 9.67 11.16 -10.12
C ILE A 84 10.04 12.52 -10.68
N TYR A 85 10.27 12.57 -11.99
CA TYR A 85 10.43 13.79 -12.76
C TYR A 85 9.18 13.99 -13.61
N ASP A 86 8.46 15.08 -13.34
CA ASP A 86 7.38 15.56 -14.18
C ASP A 86 7.85 16.81 -14.95
N PRO A 87 7.88 16.81 -16.30
CA PRO A 87 8.29 17.97 -17.08
C PRO A 87 7.28 19.12 -17.06
N SER A 88 6.05 18.91 -16.58
CA SER A 88 5.02 19.95 -16.50
C SER A 88 5.47 21.16 -15.65
N PRO A 89 5.15 22.40 -16.05
CA PRO A 89 5.36 23.60 -15.23
C PRO A 89 4.72 23.53 -13.84
N ASP A 90 3.64 22.74 -13.71
CA ASP A 90 2.95 22.59 -12.43
C ASP A 90 3.85 21.91 -11.36
N ALA A 91 4.91 21.18 -11.76
CA ALA A 91 5.90 20.59 -10.86
C ALA A 91 7.09 21.51 -10.56
N ASP A 92 7.18 22.69 -11.16
CA ASP A 92 8.38 23.53 -11.05
C ASP A 92 8.73 23.90 -9.60
N ALA A 93 7.72 24.09 -8.74
CA ALA A 93 7.89 24.45 -7.34
C ALA A 93 8.54 23.35 -6.48
N THR A 94 8.49 22.08 -6.92
CA THR A 94 8.99 20.93 -6.16
C THR A 94 10.25 20.30 -6.74
N ARG A 95 10.77 20.83 -7.86
CA ARG A 95 12.00 20.30 -8.47
C ARG A 95 13.17 20.38 -7.50
N GLY A 96 13.85 19.26 -7.27
CA GLY A 96 14.99 19.16 -6.35
C GLY A 96 14.61 19.11 -4.86
N THR A 97 13.32 18.98 -4.54
CA THR A 97 12.86 18.75 -3.15
C THR A 97 12.84 17.27 -2.78
N VAL A 98 12.71 16.99 -1.49
CA VAL A 98 12.51 15.65 -0.93
C VAL A 98 11.19 15.65 -0.16
N SER A 99 10.42 14.58 -0.30
CA SER A 99 9.20 14.36 0.47
C SER A 99 9.40 13.21 1.45
N ASP A 100 9.13 13.46 2.73
CA ASP A 100 9.14 12.45 3.80
C ASP A 100 7.75 11.82 4.01
N ALA A 101 6.77 12.12 3.14
CA ALA A 101 5.45 11.53 3.22
C ALA A 101 5.51 10.00 3.01
N LEU A 102 4.68 9.25 3.76
CA LEU A 102 4.57 7.80 3.58
C LEU A 102 3.98 7.47 2.19
N VAL A 103 4.76 6.78 1.37
CA VAL A 103 4.42 6.37 0.00
C VAL A 103 4.50 4.86 -0.12
N GLU A 104 3.62 4.28 -0.93
CA GLU A 104 3.61 2.85 -1.25
C GLU A 104 3.84 2.66 -2.75
N SER A 105 4.45 1.55 -3.17
CA SER A 105 4.69 1.28 -4.60
C SER A 105 3.39 1.23 -5.42
N ILE A 106 2.27 0.84 -4.79
CA ILE A 106 0.93 0.83 -5.40
C ILE A 106 0.41 2.24 -5.78
N ASP A 107 1.06 3.30 -5.31
CA ASP A 107 0.72 4.70 -5.63
C ASP A 107 1.08 5.09 -7.06
N LEU A 108 2.01 4.36 -7.69
CA LEU A 108 2.41 4.64 -9.06
C LEU A 108 1.25 4.49 -10.04
N LEU A 109 0.38 3.50 -9.84
CA LEU A 109 -0.74 3.25 -10.75
C LEU A 109 -1.79 4.39 -10.76
N PRO A 110 -2.36 4.85 -9.63
CA PRO A 110 -3.26 6.01 -9.64
C PRO A 110 -2.55 7.28 -10.12
N THR A 111 -1.26 7.44 -9.81
CA THR A 111 -0.45 8.58 -10.34
C THR A 111 -0.39 8.55 -11.87
N PHE A 112 -0.12 7.40 -12.48
CA PHE A 112 -0.06 7.26 -13.94
C PHE A 112 -1.41 7.46 -14.61
N VAL A 113 -2.50 7.00 -13.98
CA VAL A 113 -3.86 7.26 -14.46
C VAL A 113 -4.12 8.76 -14.52
N GLU A 114 -3.77 9.50 -13.47
CA GLU A 114 -3.97 10.95 -13.42
C GLU A 114 -3.08 11.70 -14.42
N ILE A 115 -1.81 11.31 -14.55
CA ILE A 115 -0.87 11.87 -15.56
C ILE A 115 -1.41 11.66 -16.98
N ALA A 116 -2.05 10.53 -17.24
CA ALA A 116 -2.68 10.24 -18.53
C ALA A 116 -4.02 11.00 -18.75
N GLY A 117 -4.43 11.86 -17.80
CA GLY A 117 -5.69 12.60 -17.85
C GLY A 117 -6.93 11.79 -17.43
N GLY A 118 -6.72 10.60 -16.87
CA GLY A 118 -7.78 9.78 -16.31
C GLY A 118 -8.14 10.17 -14.87
N THR A 119 -9.23 9.61 -14.36
CA THR A 119 -9.60 9.73 -12.95
C THR A 119 -9.33 8.39 -12.26
N PRO A 120 -8.42 8.33 -11.27
CA PRO A 120 -8.22 7.14 -10.45
C PRO A 120 -9.54 6.67 -9.83
N ARG A 121 -9.76 5.36 -9.81
CA ARG A 121 -10.99 4.76 -9.30
C ARG A 121 -10.71 4.00 -8.01
N ASP A 122 -11.21 4.55 -6.91
CA ASP A 122 -11.02 4.00 -5.56
C ASP A 122 -11.59 2.58 -5.41
N GLU A 123 -12.61 2.21 -6.21
CA GLU A 123 -13.14 0.84 -6.18
C GLU A 123 -12.17 -0.21 -6.74
N TRP A 124 -11.09 0.20 -7.42
CA TRP A 124 -10.09 -0.68 -8.04
C TRP A 124 -8.67 -0.45 -7.52
N LEU A 125 -8.34 0.81 -7.21
CA LEU A 125 -7.00 1.24 -6.85
C LEU A 125 -6.95 1.53 -5.36
N GLU A 126 -6.07 0.84 -4.65
CA GLU A 126 -5.91 1.01 -3.20
C GLU A 126 -4.80 2.03 -2.84
N GLY A 127 -3.95 2.36 -3.82
CA GLY A 127 -2.94 3.41 -3.71
C GLY A 127 -3.53 4.80 -3.84
N ARG A 128 -2.71 5.81 -3.61
CA ARG A 128 -3.05 7.23 -3.67
C ARG A 128 -2.18 7.92 -4.71
N SER A 129 -2.78 8.76 -5.54
CA SER A 129 -1.99 9.53 -6.51
C SER A 129 -0.97 10.41 -5.80
N LEU A 130 0.26 10.41 -6.30
CA LEU A 130 1.37 11.23 -5.82
C LEU A 130 1.36 12.63 -6.45
N MET A 131 0.44 12.89 -7.39
CA MET A 131 0.35 14.20 -8.06
C MET A 131 0.29 15.37 -7.09
N PRO A 132 -0.51 15.36 -5.99
CA PRO A 132 -0.49 16.45 -5.01
C PRO A 132 0.93 16.71 -4.45
N LEU A 133 1.67 15.65 -4.11
CA LEU A 133 3.04 15.77 -3.59
C LEU A 133 3.98 16.38 -4.64
N LEU A 134 3.83 15.99 -5.92
CA LEU A 134 4.58 16.59 -7.03
C LEU A 134 4.24 18.06 -7.27
N ARG A 135 3.09 18.54 -6.79
CA ARG A 135 2.69 19.96 -6.82
C ARG A 135 2.99 20.73 -5.53
N GLY A 136 3.61 20.08 -4.55
CA GLY A 136 4.01 20.69 -3.28
C GLY A 136 2.89 20.69 -2.23
N GLU A 137 1.86 19.88 -2.43
CA GLU A 137 0.73 19.74 -1.54
C GLU A 137 0.78 18.38 -0.85
N THR A 138 0.71 18.36 0.48
CA THR A 138 0.43 17.12 1.23
C THR A 138 -1.03 17.15 1.66
N PRO A 139 -1.89 16.27 1.10
CA PRO A 139 -3.30 16.22 1.48
C PRO A 139 -3.48 16.02 2.99
N ALA A 140 -4.46 16.69 3.61
CA ALA A 140 -4.73 16.55 5.04
C ALA A 140 -5.05 15.11 5.44
N GLU A 141 -5.75 14.39 4.57
CA GLU A 141 -6.13 12.99 4.76
C GLU A 141 -5.07 12.02 4.23
N TRP A 142 -3.78 12.41 4.12
CA TRP A 142 -2.71 11.50 3.65
C TRP A 142 -2.58 10.25 4.54
N ARG A 143 -1.99 9.17 4.01
CA ARG A 143 -1.93 7.90 4.73
C ARG A 143 -1.09 8.08 6.00
N GLN A 144 -1.55 7.46 7.09
CA GLN A 144 -0.88 7.53 8.39
C GLN A 144 0.04 6.32 8.63
N TYR A 145 -0.11 5.26 7.83
CA TYR A 145 0.72 4.07 7.87
C TYR A 145 0.83 3.45 6.47
N ALA A 146 1.87 2.65 6.25
CA ALA A 146 2.08 1.84 5.06
C ALA A 146 2.16 0.35 5.42
N VAL A 147 1.81 -0.51 4.47
CA VAL A 147 1.73 -1.98 4.67
C VAL A 147 2.63 -2.74 3.70
N SER A 148 3.21 -3.85 4.17
CA SER A 148 3.89 -4.84 3.34
C SER A 148 3.50 -6.24 3.77
N GLU A 149 3.48 -7.19 2.84
CA GLU A 149 3.08 -8.57 3.08
C GLU A 149 4.15 -9.52 2.54
N TYR A 150 4.36 -10.63 3.23
CA TYR A 150 5.24 -11.69 2.77
C TYR A 150 4.66 -13.07 3.06
N ASP A 151 4.28 -13.78 2.00
CA ASP A 151 3.89 -15.20 2.06
C ASP A 151 5.12 -16.05 1.74
N TYR A 152 5.64 -16.73 2.78
CA TYR A 152 6.81 -17.59 2.66
C TYR A 152 6.45 -19.08 2.58
N SER A 153 5.18 -19.41 2.36
CA SER A 153 4.66 -20.79 2.37
C SER A 153 5.32 -21.71 1.34
N ILE A 154 5.77 -21.15 0.21
CA ILE A 154 6.47 -21.88 -0.85
C ILE A 154 7.97 -22.02 -0.62
N THR A 155 8.51 -21.34 0.40
CA THR A 155 9.96 -21.30 0.64
C THR A 155 10.39 -22.47 1.51
N PRO A 156 11.67 -22.91 1.44
CA PRO A 156 12.22 -23.89 2.38
C PRO A 156 12.14 -23.44 3.85
N MET A 157 11.92 -22.15 4.13
CA MET A 157 11.80 -21.65 5.49
C MET A 157 10.53 -22.17 6.18
N ALA A 158 9.41 -22.27 5.47
CA ALA A 158 8.17 -22.80 6.04
C ALA A 158 8.35 -24.24 6.56
N ALA A 159 9.01 -25.09 5.77
CA ALA A 159 9.34 -26.46 6.17
C ALA A 159 10.34 -26.51 7.34
N ARG A 160 11.35 -25.62 7.36
CA ARG A 160 12.34 -25.57 8.45
C ARG A 160 11.77 -25.11 9.79
N LEU A 161 10.75 -24.26 9.74
CA LEU A 161 10.05 -23.76 10.93
C LEU A 161 8.87 -24.64 11.34
N ASP A 162 8.58 -25.71 10.59
CA ASP A 162 7.40 -26.59 10.78
C ASP A 162 6.08 -25.79 10.81
N VAL A 163 5.93 -24.86 9.86
CA VAL A 163 4.76 -23.97 9.76
C VAL A 163 3.90 -24.41 8.59
N ALA A 164 2.59 -24.59 8.81
CA ALA A 164 1.65 -24.92 7.75
C ALA A 164 1.53 -23.76 6.75
N PRO A 165 1.26 -24.02 5.44
CA PRO A 165 1.20 -22.97 4.42
C PRO A 165 0.30 -21.77 4.78
N LYS A 166 -0.88 -22.03 5.37
CA LYS A 166 -1.83 -20.98 5.79
C LYS A 166 -1.29 -20.06 6.91
N ASP A 167 -0.32 -20.53 7.68
CA ASP A 167 0.26 -19.84 8.83
C ASP A 167 1.65 -19.26 8.47
N ALA A 168 2.17 -19.52 7.26
CA ALA A 168 3.46 -19.05 6.78
C ALA A 168 3.36 -17.66 6.12
N ARG A 169 2.82 -16.69 6.86
CA ARG A 169 2.54 -15.33 6.39
C ARG A 169 3.03 -14.29 7.39
N LEU A 170 3.64 -13.22 6.88
CA LEU A 170 4.07 -12.07 7.66
C LEU A 170 3.39 -10.79 7.15
N PHE A 171 3.12 -9.87 8.06
CA PHE A 171 2.55 -8.56 7.76
C PHE A 171 3.38 -7.48 8.43
N MET A 172 3.64 -6.41 7.71
CA MET A 172 4.30 -5.21 8.22
C MET A 172 3.30 -4.06 8.28
N VAL A 173 3.35 -3.29 9.36
CA VAL A 173 2.79 -1.93 9.41
C VAL A 173 3.91 -0.98 9.82
N THR A 174 4.03 0.14 9.13
CA THR A 174 4.97 1.20 9.52
C THR A 174 4.30 2.56 9.46
N ASP A 175 4.63 3.43 10.41
CA ASP A 175 4.27 4.85 10.41
C ASP A 175 5.52 5.74 10.54
N ASP A 176 5.37 6.97 11.03
CA ASP A 176 6.44 7.95 11.21
C ASP A 176 7.43 7.59 12.34
N ARG A 177 7.08 6.63 13.20
CA ARG A 177 7.89 6.25 14.36
C ARG A 177 8.10 4.75 14.49
N TRP A 178 7.07 3.95 14.29
CA TRP A 178 7.07 2.52 14.59
C TRP A 178 7.08 1.72 13.31
N LYS A 179 7.92 0.68 13.30
CA LYS A 179 7.77 -0.43 12.37
C LYS A 179 7.45 -1.70 13.13
N PHE A 180 6.34 -2.31 12.75
CA PHE A 180 5.78 -3.49 13.38
C PHE A 180 5.71 -4.64 12.39
N MET A 181 6.03 -5.85 12.85
CA MET A 181 5.94 -7.07 12.07
C MET A 181 5.13 -8.12 12.83
N HIS A 182 3.99 -8.50 12.26
CA HIS A 182 3.19 -9.63 12.71
C HIS A 182 3.59 -10.89 11.95
N ALA A 183 3.69 -12.00 12.68
CA ALA A 183 3.96 -13.32 12.13
C ALA A 183 2.84 -14.27 12.56
N GLU A 184 2.18 -14.88 11.57
CA GLU A 184 1.23 -15.97 11.81
C GLU A 184 1.97 -17.23 12.31
N GLY A 185 1.25 -18.24 12.77
CA GLY A 185 1.87 -19.48 13.27
C GLY A 185 2.37 -19.39 14.71
N GLY A 186 1.93 -18.38 15.47
CA GLY A 186 2.16 -18.27 16.92
C GLY A 186 3.53 -17.68 17.30
N PHE A 187 4.24 -17.07 16.34
CA PHE A 187 5.47 -16.35 16.65
C PHE A 187 5.16 -14.99 17.29
N PRO A 188 6.01 -14.53 18.23
CA PRO A 188 5.86 -13.19 18.78
C PRO A 188 6.13 -12.13 17.71
N PRO A 189 5.48 -10.95 17.80
CA PRO A 189 5.74 -9.86 16.88
C PRO A 189 7.14 -9.27 17.09
N MET A 190 7.57 -8.46 16.12
CA MET A 190 8.72 -7.56 16.26
C MET A 190 8.26 -6.11 16.17
N LEU A 191 8.95 -5.22 16.90
CA LEU A 191 8.68 -3.78 16.90
C LEU A 191 9.99 -3.00 16.93
N PHE A 192 10.13 -1.99 16.08
CA PHE A 192 11.31 -1.12 16.00
C PHE A 192 10.89 0.35 16.12
N ASP A 193 11.62 1.13 16.92
CA ASP A 193 11.45 2.59 17.05
C ASP A 193 12.35 3.27 16.01
N LEU A 194 11.82 3.65 14.86
CA LEU A 194 12.56 4.25 13.75
C LEU A 194 13.16 5.62 14.08
N GLN A 195 12.68 6.31 15.12
CA GLN A 195 13.22 7.61 15.54
C GLN A 195 14.46 7.44 16.42
N ASN A 196 14.44 6.46 17.33
CA ASN A 196 15.54 6.23 18.28
C ASN A 196 16.50 5.10 17.86
N ASP A 197 16.06 4.23 16.96
CA ASP A 197 16.79 3.10 16.39
C ASP A 197 16.49 2.99 14.87
N PRO A 198 16.96 3.97 14.06
CA PRO A 198 16.73 3.97 12.62
C PRO A 198 17.43 2.82 11.89
N MET A 199 18.35 2.12 12.55
CA MET A 199 19.03 0.93 12.02
C MET A 199 18.27 -0.35 12.37
N GLU A 200 17.15 -0.27 13.09
CA GLU A 200 16.25 -1.39 13.40
C GLU A 200 16.98 -2.59 14.03
N LEU A 201 17.87 -2.32 14.98
CA LEU A 201 18.72 -3.33 15.61
C LEU A 201 18.15 -3.89 16.91
N ARG A 202 17.20 -3.16 17.54
CA ARG A 202 16.59 -3.52 18.81
C ARG A 202 15.12 -3.86 18.62
N ASP A 203 14.82 -5.15 18.64
CA ASP A 203 13.45 -5.65 18.71
C ASP A 203 12.82 -5.38 20.09
N LEU A 204 11.74 -4.60 20.09
CA LEU A 204 10.94 -4.21 21.24
C LEU A 204 9.62 -4.98 21.35
N GLY A 205 9.29 -5.87 20.40
CA GLY A 205 7.97 -6.48 20.27
C GLY A 205 7.56 -7.38 21.45
N ARG A 206 8.54 -7.79 22.27
CA ARG A 206 8.33 -8.60 23.49
C ARG A 206 8.50 -7.81 24.79
N ASP A 207 8.90 -6.55 24.70
CA ASP A 207 9.11 -5.71 25.88
C ASP A 207 7.75 -5.16 26.37
N PRO A 208 7.29 -5.53 27.58
CA PRO A 208 6.00 -5.08 28.10
C PRO A 208 5.87 -3.56 28.19
N ALA A 209 6.98 -2.82 28.28
CA ALA A 209 6.97 -1.36 28.31
C ALA A 209 6.44 -0.74 27.01
N TYR A 210 6.43 -1.49 25.90
CA TYR A 210 5.96 -1.04 24.58
C TYR A 210 4.63 -1.69 24.17
N GLY A 211 3.90 -2.29 25.12
CA GLY A 211 2.62 -2.96 24.86
C GLY A 211 1.58 -2.07 24.17
N ASP A 212 1.50 -0.79 24.55
CA ASP A 212 0.58 0.18 23.93
C ASP A 212 0.95 0.47 22.47
N ALA A 213 2.24 0.55 22.14
CA ALA A 213 2.71 0.74 20.77
C ALA A 213 2.41 -0.49 19.89
N VAL A 214 2.63 -1.69 20.44
CA VAL A 214 2.25 -2.94 19.76
C VAL A 214 0.74 -2.99 19.50
N ALA A 215 -0.08 -2.59 20.47
CA ALA A 215 -1.53 -2.57 20.32
C ALA A 215 -1.99 -1.59 19.23
N ASP A 216 -1.43 -0.37 19.21
CA ASP A 216 -1.70 0.64 18.19
C ASP A 216 -1.31 0.16 16.77
N CYS A 217 -0.17 -0.52 16.62
CA CYS A 217 0.21 -1.14 15.35
C CYS A 217 -0.77 -2.26 14.92
N TYR A 218 -1.27 -3.06 15.87
CA TYR A 218 -2.32 -4.04 15.59
C TYR A 218 -3.63 -3.38 15.17
N ASP A 219 -4.01 -2.25 15.77
CA ASP A 219 -5.21 -1.50 15.38
C ASP A 219 -5.13 -1.02 13.94
N LYS A 220 -3.97 -0.49 13.51
CA LYS A 220 -3.69 -0.11 12.12
C LYS A 220 -3.74 -1.31 11.17
N LEU A 221 -3.08 -2.42 11.51
CA LEU A 221 -3.12 -3.64 10.70
C LEU A 221 -4.56 -4.16 10.59
N PHE A 222 -5.32 -4.12 11.68
CA PHE A 222 -6.70 -4.57 11.71
C PHE A 222 -7.61 -3.65 10.88
N GLU A 223 -7.40 -2.34 10.92
CA GLU A 223 -8.08 -1.38 10.03
C GLU A 223 -7.84 -1.71 8.56
N TRP A 224 -6.58 -1.88 8.16
CA TRP A 224 -6.19 -2.26 6.80
C TRP A 224 -6.82 -3.60 6.37
N ALA A 225 -6.86 -4.58 7.28
CA ALA A 225 -7.42 -5.90 7.00
C ALA A 225 -8.95 -5.86 6.80
N ARG A 226 -9.66 -4.86 7.35
CA ARG A 226 -11.12 -4.70 7.21
C ARG A 226 -11.53 -3.89 5.99
N ARG A 227 -10.59 -3.33 5.22
CA ARG A 227 -10.90 -2.48 4.07
C ARG A 227 -11.73 -3.22 3.01
N CYS A 228 -12.51 -2.48 2.23
CA CYS A 228 -13.44 -3.05 1.25
C CYS A 228 -12.78 -3.35 -0.11
N ALA A 229 -11.64 -4.05 -0.12
CA ALA A 229 -10.81 -4.25 -1.31
C ALA A 229 -11.50 -5.02 -2.46
N GLN A 230 -12.51 -5.84 -2.14
CA GLN A 230 -13.12 -6.77 -3.11
C GLN A 230 -14.41 -6.24 -3.74
N ARG A 231 -14.88 -5.02 -3.38
CA ARG A 231 -16.07 -4.41 -3.99
C ARG A 231 -15.69 -3.64 -5.25
N THR A 232 -15.26 -4.37 -6.26
CA THR A 232 -14.70 -3.80 -7.51
C THR A 232 -15.73 -3.60 -8.63
N SER A 233 -16.95 -4.12 -8.47
CA SER A 233 -17.97 -4.08 -9.53
C SER A 233 -18.91 -2.88 -9.48
N ILE A 234 -18.76 -2.01 -8.47
CA ILE A 234 -19.63 -0.84 -8.27
C ILE A 234 -18.87 0.25 -7.50
N SER A 235 -18.92 1.48 -8.00
CA SER A 235 -18.30 2.64 -7.32
C SER A 235 -19.12 3.11 -6.13
N ASP A 236 -18.48 3.85 -5.23
CA ASP A 236 -19.16 4.47 -4.09
C ASP A 236 -20.20 5.50 -4.55
N GLN A 237 -19.91 6.24 -5.63
CA GLN A 237 -20.86 7.16 -6.24
C GLN A 237 -22.11 6.40 -6.73
N ASP A 238 -21.94 5.26 -7.40
CA ASP A 238 -23.07 4.41 -7.84
C ASP A 238 -23.89 3.89 -6.66
N ILE A 239 -23.23 3.47 -5.57
CA ILE A 239 -23.91 3.03 -4.35
C ILE A 239 -24.76 4.16 -3.78
N VAL A 240 -24.17 5.35 -3.60
CA VAL A 240 -24.86 6.54 -3.10
C VAL A 240 -26.06 6.87 -3.98
N GLN A 241 -25.89 6.84 -5.31
CA GLN A 241 -26.98 7.09 -6.26
C GLN A 241 -28.08 6.01 -6.24
N ARG A 242 -27.80 4.77 -5.81
CA ARG A 242 -28.78 3.69 -5.73
C ARG A 242 -29.62 3.72 -4.44
N ARG A 243 -29.14 4.37 -3.37
CA ARG A 243 -29.83 4.43 -2.06
C ARG A 243 -31.27 4.93 -2.22
N GLY A 244 -32.23 4.19 -1.65
CA GLY A 244 -33.66 4.55 -1.64
C GLY A 244 -34.42 4.36 -2.97
N LYS A 245 -33.75 4.10 -4.10
CA LYS A 245 -34.42 3.96 -5.41
C LYS A 245 -35.36 2.74 -5.50
N THR A 246 -35.17 1.71 -4.68
CA THR A 246 -36.02 0.50 -4.66
C THR A 246 -37.45 0.79 -4.19
N ARG A 247 -37.66 1.76 -3.28
CA ARG A 247 -39.00 2.13 -2.79
C ARG A 247 -39.90 2.63 -3.92
N ARG A 248 -39.32 3.30 -4.91
CA ARG A 248 -40.04 3.78 -6.12
C ARG A 248 -40.25 2.71 -7.20
N LYS A 249 -39.71 1.50 -7.00
CA LYS A 249 -39.83 0.35 -7.91
C LYS A 249 -40.82 -0.70 -7.41
N GLY A 250 -41.68 -0.35 -6.45
CA GLY A 250 -42.72 -1.24 -5.94
C GLY A 250 -42.29 -2.11 -4.75
N ILE A 251 -41.15 -1.81 -4.12
CA ILE A 251 -40.80 -2.40 -2.83
C ILE A 251 -41.41 -1.55 -1.73
N VAL A 252 -42.52 -2.04 -1.18
CA VAL A 252 -43.27 -1.40 -0.10
C VAL A 252 -43.09 -2.25 1.16
N LEU A 253 -42.43 -1.69 2.17
CA LEU A 253 -42.16 -2.34 3.45
C LEU A 253 -42.48 -1.37 4.58
N GLY A 254 -43.00 -1.90 5.70
CA GLY A 254 -43.29 -1.10 6.91
C GLY A 254 -44.49 -0.16 6.80
N ILE A 255 -45.39 -0.39 5.83
CA ILE A 255 -46.67 0.33 5.73
C ILE A 255 -47.75 -0.57 6.36
N ALA A 256 -48.21 -0.21 7.54
CA ALA A 256 -49.07 -1.05 8.38
C ALA A 256 -50.51 -0.53 8.50
N ASP A 257 -50.71 0.77 8.29
CA ASP A 257 -51.96 1.48 8.52
C ASP A 257 -52.13 2.64 7.54
N ASP A 258 -53.29 3.29 7.58
CA ASP A 258 -53.63 4.40 6.68
C ASP A 258 -52.74 5.63 6.91
N GLU A 259 -52.23 5.84 8.13
CA GLU A 259 -51.32 6.94 8.46
C GLU A 259 -49.95 6.76 7.78
N SER A 260 -49.34 5.58 7.95
CA SER A 260 -48.10 5.22 7.27
C SER A 260 -48.29 5.16 5.75
N ALA A 261 -49.46 4.75 5.26
CA ALA A 261 -49.79 4.80 3.83
C ALA A 261 -49.89 6.23 3.30
N ALA A 262 -50.55 7.13 4.02
CA ALA A 262 -50.66 8.54 3.63
C ALA A 262 -49.29 9.23 3.60
N ALA A 263 -48.44 8.96 4.59
CA ALA A 263 -47.08 9.50 4.66
C ALA A 263 -46.13 8.99 3.56
N ASN A 264 -46.51 7.94 2.83
CA ASN A 264 -45.70 7.30 1.78
C ASN A 264 -46.52 7.15 0.47
N ALA A 265 -47.47 8.05 0.21
CA ALA A 265 -48.38 7.98 -0.94
C ALA A 265 -47.64 7.93 -2.30
N GLU A 266 -46.45 8.55 -2.38
CA GLU A 266 -45.62 8.62 -3.59
C GLU A 266 -45.09 7.26 -4.05
N ILE A 267 -44.99 6.28 -3.14
CA ILE A 267 -44.60 4.90 -3.48
C ILE A 267 -45.80 3.95 -3.58
N LEU A 268 -46.99 4.41 -3.17
CA LEU A 268 -48.22 3.62 -3.18
C LEU A 268 -49.11 3.82 -4.42
N TYR A 269 -48.73 4.73 -5.32
CA TYR A 269 -49.54 5.11 -6.49
C TYR A 269 -49.96 3.95 -7.42
N ARG A 270 -49.22 2.82 -7.41
CA ARG A 270 -49.56 1.59 -8.16
C ARG A 270 -50.46 0.61 -7.38
N TYR A 271 -50.55 0.75 -6.06
CA TYR A 271 -51.28 -0.14 -5.16
C TYR A 271 -52.62 0.44 -4.71
N GLN A 272 -52.80 1.74 -4.86
CA GLN A 272 -54.04 2.45 -4.53
C GLN A 272 -54.87 2.69 -5.79
N GLY A 273 -56.18 2.47 -5.71
CA GLY A 273 -57.11 2.67 -6.82
C GLY A 273 -58.44 1.98 -6.61
N LYS A 274 -59.36 2.15 -7.56
CA LYS A 274 -60.65 1.46 -7.52
C LYS A 274 -60.44 -0.05 -7.64
N ALA A 275 -60.97 -0.80 -6.68
CA ALA A 275 -60.98 -2.26 -6.75
C ALA A 275 -61.62 -2.73 -8.05
N ARG A 276 -60.97 -3.66 -8.76
CA ARG A 276 -61.43 -4.15 -10.07
C ARG A 276 -62.72 -4.96 -10.00
N GLN A 277 -63.00 -5.56 -8.84
CA GLN A 277 -64.26 -6.25 -8.55
C GLN A 277 -64.68 -5.90 -7.11
N LYS A 278 -65.98 -5.64 -6.92
CA LYS A 278 -66.58 -5.62 -5.58
C LYS A 278 -66.92 -7.05 -5.23
N PHE A 279 -66.17 -7.64 -4.31
CA PHE A 279 -66.60 -8.87 -3.66
C PHE A 279 -67.59 -8.45 -2.57
N THR A 280 -68.88 -8.57 -2.88
CA THR A 280 -69.98 -8.56 -1.92
C THR A 280 -70.34 -9.98 -1.54
#